data_AF-A0A9Q8PF79-F1
#
_entry.id   AF-A0A9Q8PF79-F1
#
_cell.length_a   1.000
_cell.length_b   1.000
_cell.length_c   1.000
_cell.angle_alpha   90.00
_cell.angle_beta   90.00
_cell.angle_gamma   90.00
#
_symmetry.space_group_name_H-M   'P 1'
#
loop_
_entity.id
_entity.type
_entity.pdbx_description
1 polymer ?
#
loop_
_entity_poly.entity_id
_entity_poly.type
_entity_poly.pdbx_seq_one_letter_code
_entity_poly.pdbx_strand_id
1 'polypeptide(L)'
;METTDPRDRIFAVLELFRAGAKLNDIPDLLKPDYSKTAGAVFRDATRYALGEANSNTLLATISHRSNEELADNDFASWSLRWDRQYDPEQEAMQLGWAGAGLPQSASANDRRLVPNQVDDLSCLRLKARIIGEVNWCTNMIERRLLDYHVSQNIESVLARAEGVAYQQTFGVDDAVALSATTLTTGSLGDSHHRFENTDQRRFAFVQHLQYLKVHNTAPPLLLTETDPVSSNAPARFHRLLSSRAHRRRYFQLDTGYLGIGPEVLQIGDKLIVCTGAEHLYLLQLVGRAGTDFGSARDLGRHPLVSVQNSRCDKTGLPGPNIPLPSSRLPDQWITLVIMHVVDL
;
A
#
# COMPACT_ATOMS: atom_id res chain seq x y z
N MET A 1 2.75 -16.04 21.11
CA MET A 1 2.93 -15.78 22.55
C MET A 1 1.58 -15.31 23.06
N GLU A 2 0.91 -16.11 23.87
CA GLU A 2 -0.33 -15.67 24.53
C GLU A 2 0.04 -14.61 25.57
N THR A 3 -0.68 -13.50 25.60
CA THR A 3 -0.42 -12.36 26.49
C THR A 3 -1.73 -11.95 27.14
N THR A 4 -1.76 -11.89 28.48
CA THR A 4 -2.96 -11.47 29.23
C THR A 4 -3.24 -9.98 29.03
N ASP A 5 -2.19 -9.16 28.95
CA ASP A 5 -2.28 -7.75 28.60
C ASP A 5 -1.65 -7.51 27.22
N PRO A 6 -2.35 -6.90 26.25
CA PRO A 6 -1.79 -6.64 24.92
C PRO A 6 -0.57 -5.71 24.94
N ARG A 7 -0.43 -4.84 25.96
CA ARG A 7 0.69 -3.90 26.10
C ARG A 7 2.01 -4.62 26.37
N ASP A 8 1.96 -5.81 26.96
CA ASP A 8 3.15 -6.62 27.28
C ASP A 8 3.94 -7.02 26.04
N ARG A 9 3.29 -7.06 24.86
CA ARG A 9 3.97 -7.33 23.59
C ARG A 9 5.02 -6.27 23.24
N ILE A 10 4.85 -5.04 23.73
CA ILE A 10 5.86 -3.99 23.66
C ILE A 10 6.76 -4.05 24.89
N PHE A 11 6.19 -4.03 26.09
CA PHE A 11 6.98 -3.89 27.32
C PHE A 11 7.96 -5.04 27.55
N ALA A 12 7.63 -6.26 27.13
CA ALA A 12 8.50 -7.43 27.26
C ALA A 12 9.80 -7.35 26.45
N VAL A 13 9.84 -6.55 25.38
CA VAL A 13 11.01 -6.44 24.50
C VAL A 13 11.87 -5.20 24.76
N LEU A 14 11.43 -4.29 25.64
CA LEU A 14 12.12 -3.01 25.86
C LEU A 14 13.52 -3.16 26.45
N GLU A 15 13.71 -4.10 27.37
CA GLU A 15 15.03 -4.37 27.97
C GLU A 15 16.00 -4.95 26.94
N LEU A 16 15.51 -5.82 26.05
CA LEU A 16 16.29 -6.32 24.92
C LEU A 16 16.63 -5.20 23.94
N PHE A 17 15.66 -4.33 23.64
CA PHE A 17 15.87 -3.15 22.80
C PHE A 17 16.91 -2.19 23.42
N ARG A 18 16.80 -1.87 24.71
CA ARG A 18 17.76 -1.02 25.44
C ARG A 18 19.17 -1.58 25.32
N ALA A 19 19.34 -2.88 25.56
CA ALA A 19 20.63 -3.56 25.47
C ALA A 19 21.17 -3.56 24.02
N GLY A 20 20.34 -3.93 23.04
CA GLY A 20 20.72 -4.01 21.62
C GLY A 20 21.06 -2.65 21.00
N ALA A 21 20.29 -1.62 21.33
CA ALA A 21 20.50 -0.24 20.89
C ALA A 21 21.55 0.51 21.74
N LYS A 22 22.12 -0.14 22.77
CA LYS A 22 23.12 0.44 23.69
C LYS A 22 22.65 1.76 24.33
N LEU A 23 21.38 1.81 24.71
CA LEU A 23 20.78 2.98 25.35
C LEU A 23 21.06 2.96 26.86
N ASN A 24 21.31 4.13 27.44
CA ASN A 24 21.48 4.27 28.89
C ASN A 24 20.16 4.12 29.65
N ASP A 25 19.05 4.51 29.03
CA ASP A 25 17.69 4.39 29.58
C ASP A 25 16.69 4.11 28.44
N ILE A 26 15.51 3.61 28.80
CA ILE A 26 14.38 3.47 27.87
C ILE A 26 13.86 4.87 27.52
N PRO A 27 13.62 5.20 26.24
CA PRO A 27 13.02 6.47 25.86
C PRO A 27 11.68 6.72 26.57
N ASP A 28 11.41 7.96 26.99
CA ASP A 28 10.22 8.30 27.79
C ASP A 28 8.90 7.86 27.14
N LEU A 29 8.82 7.92 25.80
CA LEU A 29 7.65 7.49 25.03
C LEU A 29 7.37 5.99 25.16
N LEU A 30 8.40 5.18 25.44
CA LEU A 30 8.34 3.73 25.53
C LEU A 30 8.30 3.21 26.96
N LYS A 31 8.48 4.06 27.98
CA LYS A 31 8.48 3.61 29.38
C LYS A 31 7.14 2.92 29.71
N PRO A 32 7.17 1.76 30.41
CA PRO A 32 5.96 1.05 30.78
C PRO A 32 4.99 1.94 31.57
N ASP A 33 3.78 2.11 31.02
CA ASP A 33 2.71 2.90 31.60
C ASP A 33 1.37 2.20 31.37
N TYR A 34 0.92 1.45 32.37
CA TYR A 34 -0.35 0.72 32.33
C TYR A 34 -1.57 1.61 32.59
N SER A 35 -1.41 2.94 32.73
CA SER A 35 -2.53 3.87 32.69
C SER A 35 -2.99 4.19 31.26
N LYS A 36 -2.13 3.96 30.26
CA LYS A 36 -2.43 4.13 28.84
C LYS A 36 -3.26 2.97 28.28
N THR A 37 -4.13 3.26 27.33
CA THR A 37 -4.79 2.24 26.51
C THR A 37 -3.77 1.49 25.66
N ALA A 38 -4.10 0.28 25.21
CA ALA A 38 -3.23 -0.50 24.32
C ALA A 38 -2.90 0.26 23.03
N GLY A 39 -3.90 0.91 22.42
CA GLY A 39 -3.71 1.71 21.23
C GLY A 39 -2.79 2.92 21.43
N ALA A 40 -2.83 3.58 22.59
CA ALA A 40 -1.87 4.63 22.92
C ALA A 40 -0.44 4.10 23.05
N VAL A 41 -0.24 2.95 23.70
CA VAL A 41 1.08 2.29 23.79
C VAL A 41 1.61 1.91 22.41
N PHE A 42 0.77 1.34 21.54
CA PHE A 42 1.17 0.95 20.19
C PHE A 42 1.44 2.16 19.28
N ARG A 43 0.63 3.20 19.37
CA ARG A 43 0.88 4.49 18.70
C ARG A 43 2.25 5.05 19.09
N ASP A 44 2.53 5.09 20.39
CA ASP A 44 3.78 5.62 20.95
C ASP A 44 4.98 4.80 20.46
N ALA A 45 4.88 3.47 20.52
CA ALA A 45 5.91 2.56 19.99
C ALA A 45 6.12 2.70 18.48
N THR A 46 5.05 2.79 17.70
CA THR A 46 5.14 2.97 16.24
C THR A 46 5.78 4.30 15.89
N ARG A 47 5.41 5.38 16.59
CA ARG A 47 5.96 6.72 16.38
C ARG A 47 7.46 6.75 16.66
N TYR A 48 7.88 6.12 17.75
CA TYR A 48 9.29 5.98 18.07
C TYR A 48 10.03 5.23 16.95
N ALA A 49 9.51 4.07 16.53
CA ALA A 49 10.10 3.25 15.48
C ALA A 49 10.19 3.97 14.12
N LEU A 50 9.26 4.88 13.79
CA LEU A 50 9.35 5.72 12.59
C LEU A 50 10.58 6.66 12.60
N GLY A 51 11.05 7.09 13.77
CA GLY A 51 12.22 7.94 13.94
C GLY A 51 13.57 7.21 13.85
N GLU A 52 13.56 5.88 13.96
CA GLU A 52 14.75 5.03 13.87
C GLU A 52 15.24 4.88 12.43
N ALA A 53 16.53 4.59 12.25
CA ALA A 53 17.09 4.35 10.93
C ALA A 53 16.42 3.13 10.24
N ASN A 54 16.23 3.21 8.92
CA ASN A 54 15.59 2.16 8.10
C ASN A 54 14.11 1.87 8.44
N SER A 55 13.37 2.90 8.90
CA SER A 55 11.93 2.82 9.17
C SER A 55 11.04 2.90 7.92
N ASN A 56 11.62 3.02 6.72
CA ASN A 56 10.91 3.20 5.44
C ASN A 56 9.94 2.08 5.06
N THR A 57 10.02 0.91 5.68
CA THR A 57 9.12 -0.22 5.46
C THR A 57 8.02 -0.33 6.51
N LEU A 58 8.13 0.38 7.65
CA LEU A 58 7.26 0.16 8.80
C LEU A 58 5.78 0.39 8.49
N LEU A 59 5.47 1.48 7.79
CA LEU A 59 4.07 1.75 7.40
C LEU A 59 3.53 0.72 6.40
N ALA A 60 4.40 0.04 5.64
CA ALA A 60 3.98 -0.99 4.70
C ALA A 60 3.66 -2.34 5.37
N THR A 61 4.04 -2.52 6.65
CA THR A 61 3.65 -3.69 7.44
C THR A 61 2.33 -3.47 8.19
N ILE A 62 1.74 -2.27 8.11
CA ILE A 62 0.42 -1.98 8.66
C ILE A 62 -0.63 -2.47 7.67
N SER A 63 -1.54 -3.31 8.16
CA SER A 63 -2.65 -3.86 7.39
C SER A 63 -3.94 -3.70 8.15
N HIS A 64 -4.93 -3.08 7.51
CA HIS A 64 -6.30 -3.00 8.03
C HIS A 64 -7.13 -4.11 7.39
N ARG A 65 -7.80 -4.89 8.23
CA ARG A 65 -8.64 -6.02 7.80
C ARG A 65 -10.03 -5.57 7.35
N SER A 66 -10.49 -4.40 7.77
CA SER A 66 -11.78 -3.84 7.38
C SER A 66 -11.87 -2.33 7.56
N ASN A 67 -12.93 -1.70 7.03
CA ASN A 67 -13.19 -0.28 7.23
C ASN A 67 -13.59 0.03 8.68
N GLU A 68 -14.24 -0.90 9.38
CA GLU A 68 -14.60 -0.75 10.79
C GLU A 68 -13.34 -0.67 11.66
N GLU A 69 -12.30 -1.45 11.33
CA GLU A 69 -11.01 -1.30 12.00
C GLU A 69 -10.34 0.04 11.69
N LEU A 70 -10.45 0.53 10.46
CA LEU A 70 -9.86 1.82 10.11
C LEU A 70 -10.58 2.98 10.84
N ALA A 71 -11.87 2.81 11.13
CA ALA A 71 -12.69 3.71 11.92
C ALA A 71 -12.60 3.47 13.44
N ASP A 72 -11.74 2.55 13.89
CA ASP A 72 -11.55 2.23 15.30
C ASP A 72 -10.82 3.38 16.02
N ASN A 73 -11.56 4.11 16.84
CA ASN A 73 -11.06 5.26 17.58
C ASN A 73 -10.14 4.87 18.75
N ASP A 74 -9.86 3.59 19.00
CA ASP A 74 -8.85 3.19 19.97
C ASP A 74 -7.44 3.17 19.38
N PHE A 75 -7.31 3.05 18.04
CA PHE A 75 -6.02 2.88 17.37
C PHE A 75 -5.80 3.92 16.28
N ALA A 76 -4.59 4.46 16.22
CA ALA A 76 -4.22 5.29 15.07
C ALA A 76 -4.08 4.42 13.81
N SER A 77 -4.64 4.88 12.68
CA SER A 77 -4.57 4.18 11.39
C SER A 77 -3.14 3.90 10.93
N TRP A 78 -2.18 4.72 11.35
CA TRP A 78 -0.76 4.56 11.07
C TRP A 78 0.01 3.82 12.17
N SER A 79 -0.66 3.27 13.19
CA SER A 79 -0.03 2.47 14.25
C SER A 79 -0.08 0.97 13.97
N LEU A 80 0.95 0.24 14.38
CA LEU A 80 0.96 -1.22 14.28
C LEU A 80 0.01 -1.86 15.29
N ARG A 81 -0.72 -2.88 14.84
CA ARG A 81 -1.65 -3.67 15.67
C ARG A 81 -0.94 -4.87 16.30
N TRP A 82 -0.10 -4.60 17.30
CA TRP A 82 0.60 -5.69 18.00
C TRP A 82 -0.32 -6.59 18.79
N ASP A 83 -1.58 -6.23 19.04
CA ASP A 83 -2.59 -7.07 19.71
C ASP A 83 -2.97 -8.32 18.88
N ARG A 84 -2.66 -8.32 17.58
CA ARG A 84 -3.10 -9.34 16.63
C ARG A 84 -2.01 -10.32 16.28
N GLN A 85 -2.42 -11.50 15.83
CA GLN A 85 -1.52 -12.47 15.20
C GLN A 85 -1.73 -12.42 13.69
N TYR A 86 -0.64 -12.66 12.95
CA TYR A 86 -0.68 -12.83 11.50
C TYR A 86 -1.69 -13.91 11.13
N ASP A 87 -2.60 -13.59 10.23
CA ASP A 87 -3.60 -14.51 9.70
C ASP A 87 -3.56 -14.47 8.17
N PRO A 88 -3.05 -15.53 7.50
CA PRO A 88 -2.88 -15.54 6.06
C PRO A 88 -4.20 -15.50 5.27
N GLU A 89 -5.35 -15.73 5.91
CA GLU A 89 -6.67 -15.62 5.27
C GLU A 89 -7.24 -14.20 5.39
N GLN A 90 -6.78 -13.45 6.39
CA GLN A 90 -7.23 -12.09 6.66
C GLN A 90 -6.22 -11.03 6.20
N GLU A 91 -4.98 -11.41 5.89
CA GLU A 91 -3.89 -10.48 5.58
C GLU A 91 -3.34 -10.69 4.19
N ALA A 92 -3.17 -9.58 3.47
CA ALA A 92 -2.56 -9.59 2.15
C ALA A 92 -1.06 -9.89 2.27
N MET A 93 -0.53 -10.67 1.33
CA MET A 93 0.93 -10.83 1.21
C MET A 93 1.60 -9.47 1.00
N GLN A 94 2.74 -9.27 1.65
CA GLN A 94 3.55 -8.06 1.47
C GLN A 94 4.00 -7.95 0.01
N LEU A 95 3.88 -6.75 -0.55
CA LEU A 95 4.37 -6.47 -1.90
C LEU A 95 5.89 -6.30 -1.86
N GLY A 96 6.52 -6.56 -3.00
CA GLY A 96 7.95 -6.34 -3.15
C GLY A 96 8.29 -4.84 -3.15
N TRP A 97 9.57 -4.56 -2.94
CA TRP A 97 10.14 -3.22 -2.95
C TRP A 97 9.76 -2.42 -4.22
N ALA A 98 9.14 -1.24 -4.03
CA ALA A 98 8.77 -0.33 -5.11
C ALA A 98 9.68 0.90 -5.26
N GLY A 99 10.46 1.26 -4.25
CA GLY A 99 11.39 2.40 -4.28
C GLY A 99 10.70 3.76 -4.45
N ALA A 100 9.43 3.89 -4.05
CA ALA A 100 8.55 4.94 -4.52
C ALA A 100 8.97 6.38 -4.13
N GLY A 101 9.54 6.57 -2.94
CA GLY A 101 9.86 7.89 -2.37
C GLY A 101 11.34 8.16 -2.13
N LEU A 102 12.26 7.36 -2.69
CA LEU A 102 13.70 7.53 -2.52
C LEU A 102 14.26 8.54 -3.52
N PRO A 103 15.01 9.58 -3.07
CA PRO A 103 15.78 10.43 -3.97
C PRO A 103 16.80 9.60 -4.76
N GLN A 104 16.99 9.90 -6.06
CA GLN A 104 18.01 9.25 -6.91
C GLN A 104 19.44 9.36 -6.34
N SER A 105 19.69 10.33 -5.45
CA SER A 105 20.97 10.60 -4.80
C SER A 105 21.01 10.22 -3.31
N ALA A 106 19.96 9.59 -2.76
CA ALA A 106 19.99 9.19 -1.35
C ALA A 106 21.05 8.10 -1.18
N SER A 107 22.06 8.40 -0.35
CA SER A 107 22.98 7.37 0.12
C SER A 107 22.15 6.26 0.79
N ALA A 108 22.64 5.02 0.73
CA ALA A 108 21.94 3.86 1.29
C ALA A 108 21.64 3.95 2.81
N ASN A 109 22.06 5.02 3.49
CA ASN A 109 22.22 5.08 4.93
C ASN A 109 21.14 5.89 5.68
N ASP A 110 20.25 6.63 5.01
CA ASP A 110 19.14 7.30 5.72
C ASP A 110 17.80 7.22 4.97
N ARG A 111 17.08 6.14 5.22
CA ARG A 111 15.74 5.84 4.67
C ARG A 111 14.68 6.00 5.75
N ARG A 112 14.56 7.19 6.33
CA ARG A 112 13.58 7.45 7.38
C ARG A 112 12.36 8.17 6.84
N LEU A 113 11.18 7.73 7.29
CA LEU A 113 9.94 8.47 7.17
C LEU A 113 9.91 9.54 8.27
N VAL A 114 10.80 10.55 8.20
CA VAL A 114 10.99 11.54 9.28
C VAL A 114 9.66 12.26 9.55
N PRO A 115 9.00 11.99 10.69
CA PRO A 115 7.76 12.68 11.02
C PRO A 115 8.08 14.12 11.40
N ASN A 116 7.34 15.07 10.85
CA ASN A 116 7.40 16.44 11.33
C ASN A 116 6.76 16.54 12.72
N GLN A 117 7.24 17.47 13.55
CA GLN A 117 6.69 17.70 14.88
C GLN A 117 5.21 18.12 14.81
N VAL A 118 4.40 17.54 15.71
CA VAL A 118 2.97 17.83 15.90
C VAL A 118 2.67 17.75 17.39
N ASP A 119 1.86 18.67 17.90
CA ASP A 119 1.47 18.71 19.32
C ASP A 119 0.61 17.49 19.72
N ASP A 120 -0.23 17.02 18.80
CA ASP A 120 -1.05 15.81 19.00
C ASP A 120 -0.28 14.55 18.57
N LEU A 121 -0.02 13.66 19.55
CA LEU A 121 0.62 12.37 19.32
C LEU A 121 -0.25 11.42 18.47
N SER A 122 -1.55 11.62 18.38
CA SER A 122 -2.43 10.82 17.51
C SER A 122 -2.33 11.22 16.03
N CYS A 123 -1.71 12.36 15.73
CA CYS A 123 -1.49 12.84 14.37
C CYS A 123 -0.09 12.48 13.88
N LEU A 124 0.04 11.87 12.69
CA LEU A 124 1.33 11.66 12.03
C LEU A 124 1.49 12.65 10.87
N ARG A 125 2.52 13.50 10.93
CA ARG A 125 2.77 14.50 9.89
C ARG A 125 3.92 14.10 8.98
N LEU A 126 3.63 13.85 7.71
CA LEU A 126 4.62 13.44 6.70
C LEU A 126 4.64 14.41 5.52
N LYS A 127 5.81 14.59 4.92
CA LYS A 127 5.94 15.26 3.61
C LYS A 127 5.63 14.23 2.52
N ALA A 128 4.68 14.55 1.65
CA ALA A 128 4.23 13.63 0.62
C ALA A 128 3.86 14.34 -0.69
N ARG A 129 3.75 13.56 -1.77
CA ARG A 129 3.24 13.97 -3.07
C ARG A 129 1.98 13.18 -3.38
N ILE A 130 0.91 13.86 -3.80
CA ILE A 130 -0.29 13.20 -4.33
C ILE A 130 -0.04 12.80 -5.78
N ILE A 131 -0.29 11.54 -6.10
CA ILE A 131 -0.17 10.98 -7.46
C ILE A 131 -1.50 11.08 -8.21
N GLY A 132 -2.62 10.85 -7.53
CA GLY A 132 -3.96 10.92 -8.10
C GLY A 132 -5.02 10.48 -7.10
N GLU A 133 -6.27 10.52 -7.55
CA GLU A 133 -7.44 10.04 -6.83
C GLU A 133 -7.94 8.74 -7.44
N VAL A 134 -8.28 7.76 -6.61
CA VAL A 134 -8.94 6.53 -7.05
C VAL A 134 -10.31 6.87 -7.62
N ASN A 135 -10.51 6.64 -8.92
CA ASN A 135 -11.79 6.88 -9.60
C ASN A 135 -12.53 5.58 -9.97
N TRP A 136 -11.88 4.43 -9.78
CA TRP A 136 -12.45 3.11 -10.02
C TRP A 136 -11.69 2.06 -9.22
N CYS A 137 -12.40 1.04 -8.73
CA CYS A 137 -11.79 -0.14 -8.15
C CYS A 137 -12.67 -1.39 -8.31
N THR A 138 -12.06 -2.57 -8.23
CA THR A 138 -12.78 -3.86 -8.17
C THR A 138 -13.39 -4.09 -6.79
N ASN A 139 -14.19 -5.17 -6.68
CA ASN A 139 -14.45 -5.79 -5.39
C ASN A 139 -13.16 -6.37 -4.79
N MET A 140 -13.18 -6.62 -3.47
CA MET A 140 -12.08 -7.32 -2.81
C MET A 140 -11.93 -8.72 -3.39
N ILE A 141 -10.69 -9.12 -3.60
CA ILE A 141 -10.33 -10.41 -4.19
C ILE A 141 -9.90 -11.38 -3.08
N GLU A 142 -10.67 -12.45 -2.90
CA GLU A 142 -10.34 -13.53 -1.98
C GLU A 142 -9.69 -14.69 -2.74
N ARG A 143 -8.59 -15.26 -2.20
CA ARG A 143 -7.83 -16.34 -2.84
C ARG A 143 -8.69 -17.53 -3.20
N ARG A 144 -9.63 -17.87 -2.31
CA ARG A 144 -10.55 -19.01 -2.44
C ARG A 144 -11.64 -18.76 -3.50
N LEU A 145 -11.94 -17.50 -3.78
CA LEU A 145 -12.98 -17.09 -4.73
C LEU A 145 -12.41 -16.76 -6.11
N LEU A 146 -11.09 -16.56 -6.22
CA LEU A 146 -10.43 -16.35 -7.51
C LEU A 146 -10.83 -17.43 -8.51
N ASP A 147 -10.83 -18.71 -8.14
CA ASP A 147 -11.17 -19.78 -9.09
C ASP A 147 -12.57 -19.66 -9.74
N TYR A 148 -13.49 -18.88 -9.13
CA TYR A 148 -14.84 -18.60 -9.65
C TYR A 148 -14.98 -17.22 -10.33
N HIS A 149 -14.23 -16.21 -9.89
CA HIS A 149 -14.37 -14.82 -10.33
C HIS A 149 -13.12 -14.24 -11.03
N VAL A 150 -12.11 -15.07 -11.34
CA VAL A 150 -10.86 -14.65 -11.99
C VAL A 150 -11.12 -13.91 -13.29
N SER A 151 -12.03 -14.40 -14.13
CA SER A 151 -12.30 -13.81 -15.45
C SER A 151 -12.78 -12.36 -15.33
N GLN A 152 -13.75 -12.07 -14.47
CA GLN A 152 -14.32 -10.72 -14.32
C GLN A 152 -13.29 -9.69 -13.87
N ASN A 153 -12.44 -10.04 -12.90
CA ASN A 153 -11.39 -9.13 -12.42
C ASN A 153 -10.31 -8.90 -13.49
N ILE A 154 -9.87 -9.96 -14.16
CA ILE A 154 -8.89 -9.87 -15.25
C ILE A 154 -9.44 -9.04 -16.41
N GLU A 155 -10.66 -9.31 -16.86
CA GLU A 155 -11.33 -8.59 -17.93
C GLU A 155 -11.48 -7.11 -17.60
N SER A 156 -11.86 -6.79 -16.36
CA SER A 156 -11.98 -5.40 -15.91
C SER A 156 -10.64 -4.66 -15.94
N VAL A 157 -9.56 -5.30 -15.47
CA VAL A 157 -8.21 -4.72 -15.52
C VAL A 157 -7.73 -4.56 -16.97
N LEU A 158 -7.97 -5.56 -17.82
CA LEU A 158 -7.59 -5.54 -19.22
C LEU A 158 -8.30 -4.43 -20.00
N ALA A 159 -9.62 -4.32 -19.88
CA ALA A 159 -10.41 -3.27 -20.53
C ALA A 159 -9.94 -1.86 -20.12
N ARG A 160 -9.53 -1.69 -18.85
CA ARG A 160 -8.98 -0.43 -18.36
C ARG A 160 -7.58 -0.17 -18.89
N ALA A 161 -6.72 -1.19 -18.95
CA ALA A 161 -5.39 -1.07 -19.54
C ALA A 161 -5.45 -0.72 -21.03
N GLU A 162 -6.40 -1.28 -21.77
CA GLU A 162 -6.68 -0.92 -23.16
C GLU A 162 -7.09 0.55 -23.30
N GLY A 163 -7.97 1.03 -22.43
CA GLY A 163 -8.37 2.44 -22.38
C GLY A 163 -7.18 3.38 -22.14
N VAL A 164 -6.29 3.01 -21.21
CA VAL A 164 -5.06 3.78 -20.93
C VAL A 164 -4.09 3.76 -22.11
N ALA A 165 -3.85 2.58 -22.70
CA ALA A 165 -2.98 2.43 -23.85
C ALA A 165 -3.47 3.27 -25.04
N TYR A 166 -4.77 3.23 -25.33
CA TYR A 166 -5.39 4.02 -26.39
C TYR A 166 -5.20 5.54 -26.18
N GLN A 167 -5.45 6.03 -24.96
CA GLN A 167 -5.30 7.45 -24.63
C GLN A 167 -3.84 7.94 -24.71
N GLN A 168 -2.89 7.06 -24.43
CA GLN A 168 -1.46 7.39 -24.40
C GLN A 168 -0.71 7.05 -25.69
N THR A 169 -1.44 6.74 -26.78
CA THR A 169 -0.91 6.37 -28.11
C THR A 169 -0.06 5.09 -28.15
N PHE A 170 -0.25 4.23 -27.15
CA PHE A 170 0.42 2.93 -27.02
C PHE A 170 -0.39 1.81 -27.72
N GLY A 171 0.29 0.75 -28.14
CA GLY A 171 -0.32 -0.37 -28.87
C GLY A 171 -1.07 -1.34 -27.96
N VAL A 172 -1.79 -2.31 -28.54
CA VAL A 172 -2.49 -3.38 -27.78
C VAL A 172 -1.49 -4.21 -26.93
N ASP A 173 -0.28 -4.40 -27.42
CA ASP A 173 0.79 -5.10 -26.68
C ASP A 173 1.16 -4.41 -25.36
N ASP A 174 1.04 -3.07 -25.31
CA ASP A 174 1.31 -2.29 -24.11
C ASP A 174 0.18 -2.47 -23.08
N ALA A 175 -1.08 -2.59 -23.52
CA ALA A 175 -2.21 -2.91 -22.64
C ALA A 175 -2.07 -4.29 -22.01
N VAL A 176 -1.62 -5.29 -22.78
CA VAL A 176 -1.36 -6.65 -22.28
C VAL A 176 -0.20 -6.64 -21.27
N ALA A 177 0.89 -5.93 -21.58
CA ALA A 177 2.02 -5.80 -20.68
C ALA A 177 1.65 -5.06 -19.38
N LEU A 178 0.87 -3.98 -19.47
CA LEU A 178 0.35 -3.23 -18.34
C LEU A 178 -0.54 -4.12 -17.47
N SER A 179 -1.49 -4.84 -18.08
CA SER A 179 -2.37 -5.78 -17.37
C SER A 179 -1.58 -6.86 -16.63
N ALA A 180 -0.64 -7.53 -17.31
CA ALA A 180 0.20 -8.55 -16.69
C ALA A 180 1.01 -7.97 -15.51
N THR A 181 1.49 -6.74 -15.64
CA THR A 181 2.23 -6.05 -14.59
C THR A 181 1.33 -5.69 -13.40
N THR A 182 0.17 -5.11 -13.64
CA THR A 182 -0.78 -4.72 -12.59
C THR A 182 -1.29 -5.95 -11.84
N LEU A 183 -1.71 -7.00 -12.56
CA LEU A 183 -2.25 -8.23 -11.99
C LEU A 183 -1.26 -8.95 -11.08
N THR A 184 0.04 -8.92 -11.41
CA THR A 184 1.09 -9.56 -10.59
C THR A 184 1.89 -8.57 -9.73
N THR A 185 1.45 -7.32 -9.65
CA THR A 185 2.08 -6.24 -8.88
C THR A 185 3.56 -6.04 -9.27
N GLY A 186 3.88 -6.19 -10.54
CA GLY A 186 5.23 -6.13 -11.08
C GLY A 186 6.13 -7.33 -10.72
N SER A 187 5.65 -8.26 -9.88
CA SER A 187 6.42 -9.43 -9.48
C SER A 187 6.69 -10.36 -10.66
N LEU A 188 7.85 -11.02 -10.61
CA LEU A 188 8.18 -12.14 -11.48
C LEU A 188 7.89 -13.49 -10.82
N GLY A 189 7.50 -13.57 -9.55
CA GLY A 189 7.23 -14.83 -8.85
C GLY A 189 7.98 -14.98 -7.54
N ASP A 190 7.96 -16.20 -6.99
CA ASP A 190 8.67 -16.61 -5.76
C ASP A 190 9.92 -17.46 -6.08
N SER A 191 10.65 -17.90 -5.06
CA SER A 191 11.86 -18.74 -5.23
C SER A 191 11.63 -20.03 -6.01
N HIS A 192 10.38 -20.50 -6.09
CA HIS A 192 10.03 -21.78 -6.71
C HIS A 192 9.33 -21.61 -8.07
N HIS A 193 8.70 -20.46 -8.34
CA HIS A 193 7.83 -20.26 -9.50
C HIS A 193 8.09 -18.94 -10.25
N ARG A 194 9.35 -18.53 -10.36
CA ARG A 194 9.75 -17.24 -10.94
C ARG A 194 9.89 -17.24 -12.47
N PHE A 195 9.37 -16.20 -13.11
CA PHE A 195 9.64 -15.81 -14.48
C PHE A 195 11.03 -15.18 -14.60
N GLU A 196 11.75 -15.50 -15.66
CA GLU A 196 13.08 -14.97 -15.94
C GLU A 196 13.05 -13.47 -16.18
N ASN A 197 12.02 -12.98 -16.87
CA ASN A 197 11.87 -11.59 -17.26
C ASN A 197 10.38 -11.21 -17.45
N THR A 198 10.14 -9.92 -17.71
CA THR A 198 8.81 -9.35 -17.94
C THR A 198 8.11 -9.91 -19.18
N ASP A 199 8.86 -10.27 -20.22
CA ASP A 199 8.31 -10.82 -21.46
C ASP A 199 7.77 -12.24 -21.25
N GLN A 200 8.49 -13.06 -20.49
CA GLN A 200 8.01 -14.41 -20.13
C GLN A 200 6.74 -14.32 -19.27
N ARG A 201 6.67 -13.38 -18.34
CA ARG A 201 5.43 -13.11 -17.57
C ARG A 201 4.29 -12.67 -18.49
N ARG A 202 4.56 -11.74 -19.41
CA ARG A 202 3.56 -11.25 -20.39
C ARG A 202 3.04 -12.40 -21.26
N PHE A 203 3.93 -13.26 -21.75
CA PHE A 203 3.55 -14.44 -22.53
C PHE A 203 2.70 -15.41 -21.71
N ALA A 204 3.07 -15.68 -20.46
CA ALA A 204 2.28 -16.50 -19.55
C ALA A 204 0.88 -15.92 -19.27
N PHE A 205 0.75 -14.59 -19.18
CA PHE A 205 -0.55 -13.91 -19.08
C PHE A 205 -1.42 -14.17 -20.31
N VAL A 206 -0.88 -14.04 -21.53
CA VAL A 206 -1.62 -14.33 -22.77
C VAL A 206 -2.09 -15.80 -22.80
N GLN A 207 -1.22 -16.74 -22.42
CA GLN A 207 -1.60 -18.15 -22.34
C GLN A 207 -2.65 -18.41 -21.25
N HIS A 208 -2.59 -17.68 -20.14
CA HIS A 208 -3.62 -17.73 -19.10
C HIS A 208 -4.98 -17.23 -19.60
N LEU A 209 -5.03 -16.10 -20.32
CA LEU A 209 -6.26 -15.61 -20.96
C LEU A 209 -6.85 -16.63 -21.95
N GLN A 210 -5.99 -17.24 -22.77
CA GLN A 210 -6.39 -18.29 -23.70
C GLN A 210 -6.96 -19.50 -22.96
N TYR A 211 -6.32 -19.92 -21.87
CA TYR A 211 -6.80 -21.01 -21.03
C TYR A 211 -8.19 -20.71 -20.47
N LEU A 212 -8.38 -19.55 -19.85
CA LEU A 212 -9.69 -19.14 -19.31
C LEU A 212 -10.77 -19.13 -20.39
N LYS A 213 -10.46 -18.64 -21.59
CA LYS A 213 -11.38 -18.61 -22.72
C LYS A 213 -11.80 -20.00 -23.20
N VAL A 214 -10.87 -20.95 -23.21
CA VAL A 214 -11.11 -22.33 -23.70
C VAL A 214 -11.80 -23.19 -22.64
N HIS A 215 -11.37 -23.08 -21.38
CA HIS A 215 -11.79 -23.99 -20.31
C HIS A 215 -12.87 -23.41 -19.39
N ASN A 216 -13.07 -22.09 -19.39
CA ASN A 216 -14.00 -21.38 -18.50
C ASN A 216 -13.77 -21.69 -17.00
N THR A 217 -12.55 -22.07 -16.64
CA THR A 217 -12.11 -22.39 -15.28
C THR A 217 -10.67 -21.94 -15.08
N ALA A 218 -10.27 -21.70 -13.82
CA ALA A 218 -8.89 -21.46 -13.48
C ALA A 218 -7.97 -22.64 -13.89
N PRO A 219 -6.72 -22.38 -14.30
CA PRO A 219 -5.74 -23.45 -14.51
C PRO A 219 -5.47 -24.23 -13.22
N PRO A 220 -5.33 -25.57 -13.28
CA PRO A 220 -5.04 -26.38 -12.10
C PRO A 220 -3.70 -25.97 -11.47
N LEU A 221 -3.72 -25.71 -10.16
CA LEU A 221 -2.56 -25.26 -9.38
C LEU A 221 -1.53 -26.36 -9.08
N LEU A 222 -1.81 -27.61 -9.45
CA LEU A 222 -0.90 -28.74 -9.29
C LEU A 222 0.30 -28.58 -10.23
N LEU A 223 1.30 -27.83 -9.78
CA LEU A 223 2.65 -27.89 -10.32
C LEU A 223 3.33 -29.05 -9.62
N THR A 224 3.39 -30.21 -10.27
CA THR A 224 4.19 -31.32 -9.75
C THR A 224 5.67 -30.92 -9.82
N GLU A 225 6.50 -31.31 -8.85
CA GLU A 225 7.96 -31.06 -8.87
C GLU A 225 8.64 -31.61 -10.14
N THR A 226 7.96 -32.51 -10.85
CA THR A 226 8.40 -33.16 -12.08
C THR A 226 8.05 -32.39 -13.35
N ASP A 227 7.19 -31.37 -13.30
CA ASP A 227 6.84 -30.61 -14.50
C ASP A 227 7.96 -29.63 -14.87
N PRO A 228 8.50 -29.70 -16.10
CA PRO A 228 9.52 -28.76 -16.54
C PRO A 228 8.96 -27.34 -16.40
N VAL A 229 9.79 -26.44 -15.88
CA VAL A 229 9.50 -25.03 -15.52
C VAL A 229 8.77 -24.25 -16.63
N SER A 230 8.83 -24.71 -17.89
CA SER A 230 8.15 -24.12 -19.05
C SER A 230 6.72 -24.65 -19.35
N SER A 231 6.31 -25.80 -18.83
CA SER A 231 5.13 -26.52 -19.33
C SER A 231 3.77 -26.03 -18.82
N ASN A 232 3.73 -25.28 -17.70
CA ASN A 232 2.47 -24.79 -17.14
C ASN A 232 2.50 -23.28 -16.80
N ALA A 233 2.89 -22.47 -17.79
CA ALA A 233 2.88 -21.02 -17.69
C ALA A 233 1.52 -20.40 -17.26
N PRO A 234 0.35 -20.89 -17.74
CA PRO A 234 -0.96 -20.45 -17.24
C PRO A 234 -1.16 -20.65 -15.74
N ALA A 235 -0.80 -21.81 -15.18
CA ALA A 235 -0.95 -22.06 -13.75
C ALA A 235 0.09 -21.29 -12.92
N ARG A 236 1.31 -21.10 -13.43
CA ARG A 236 2.30 -20.24 -12.79
C ARG A 236 1.81 -18.79 -12.70
N PHE A 237 1.23 -18.27 -13.78
CA PHE A 237 0.63 -16.94 -13.77
C PHE A 237 -0.56 -16.88 -12.80
N HIS A 238 -1.45 -17.88 -12.85
CA HIS A 238 -2.61 -17.98 -11.95
C HIS A 238 -2.22 -17.99 -10.48
N ARG A 239 -1.20 -18.78 -10.11
CA ARG A 239 -0.64 -18.84 -8.76
C ARG A 239 -0.09 -17.48 -8.33
N LEU A 240 0.69 -16.83 -9.20
CA LEU A 240 1.25 -15.51 -8.90
C LEU A 240 0.14 -14.46 -8.72
N LEU A 241 -0.82 -14.40 -9.64
CA LEU A 241 -2.02 -13.58 -9.51
C LEU A 241 -2.73 -13.83 -8.18
N SER A 242 -3.08 -15.09 -7.89
CA SER A 242 -3.89 -15.47 -6.73
C SER A 242 -3.23 -15.12 -5.40
N SER A 243 -1.92 -15.31 -5.30
CA SER A 243 -1.14 -14.95 -4.11
C SER A 243 -1.01 -13.45 -3.91
N ARG A 244 -0.90 -12.68 -4.99
CA ARG A 244 -0.73 -11.23 -4.93
C ARG A 244 -2.04 -10.47 -4.78
N ALA A 245 -3.13 -10.99 -5.34
CA ALA A 245 -4.43 -10.35 -5.34
C ALA A 245 -5.24 -10.58 -4.05
N HIS A 246 -4.87 -11.57 -3.24
CA HIS A 246 -5.59 -11.88 -2.00
C HIS A 246 -5.69 -10.66 -1.06
N ARG A 247 -6.92 -10.36 -0.61
CA ARG A 247 -7.26 -9.25 0.31
C ARG A 247 -6.87 -7.89 -0.26
N ARG A 248 -7.00 -7.76 -1.59
CA ARG A 248 -6.70 -6.54 -2.34
C ARG A 248 -7.78 -6.21 -3.37
N ARG A 249 -7.73 -4.98 -3.86
CA ARG A 249 -8.55 -4.46 -4.97
C ARG A 249 -7.64 -3.94 -6.05
N TYR A 250 -7.98 -4.16 -7.31
CA TYR A 250 -7.39 -3.39 -8.40
C TYR A 250 -8.05 -2.03 -8.47
N PHE A 251 -7.30 -1.01 -8.88
CA PHE A 251 -7.81 0.35 -8.98
C PHE A 251 -7.25 1.10 -10.18
N GLN A 252 -7.94 2.17 -10.55
CA GLN A 252 -7.49 3.18 -11.49
C GLN A 252 -7.52 4.55 -10.82
N LEU A 253 -6.52 5.37 -11.12
CA LEU A 253 -6.50 6.78 -10.74
C LEU A 253 -7.14 7.66 -11.83
N ASP A 254 -7.60 8.84 -11.45
CA ASP A 254 -7.96 9.95 -12.34
C ASP A 254 -6.83 10.35 -13.31
N THR A 255 -5.58 10.13 -12.93
CA THR A 255 -4.39 10.32 -13.77
C THR A 255 -4.14 9.19 -14.78
N GLY A 256 -4.97 8.15 -14.78
CA GLY A 256 -4.91 7.00 -15.70
C GLY A 256 -4.01 5.86 -15.23
N TYR A 257 -3.27 6.01 -14.12
CA TYR A 257 -2.48 4.91 -13.58
C TYR A 257 -3.35 3.77 -13.05
N LEU A 258 -2.91 2.54 -13.30
CA LEU A 258 -3.52 1.33 -12.76
C LEU A 258 -2.66 0.75 -11.64
N GLY A 259 -3.30 0.21 -10.61
CA GLY A 259 -2.61 -0.36 -9.48
C GLY A 259 -3.42 -1.40 -8.72
N ILE A 260 -2.85 -1.81 -7.60
CA ILE A 260 -3.45 -2.74 -6.66
C ILE A 260 -3.27 -2.21 -5.23
N GLY A 261 -4.35 -2.22 -4.46
CA GLY A 261 -4.40 -1.65 -3.11
C GLY A 261 -4.98 -2.63 -2.09
N PRO A 262 -4.93 -2.30 -0.79
CA PRO A 262 -5.56 -3.09 0.26
C PRO A 262 -7.08 -3.20 0.07
N GLU A 263 -7.69 -4.15 0.78
CA GLU A 263 -9.14 -4.37 0.78
C GLU A 263 -9.97 -3.14 1.19
N VAL A 264 -9.44 -2.29 2.06
CA VAL A 264 -10.11 -1.08 2.54
C VAL A 264 -10.13 0.06 1.51
N LEU A 265 -9.44 -0.07 0.37
CA LEU A 265 -9.40 0.95 -0.69
C LEU A 265 -10.81 1.31 -1.18
N GLN A 266 -11.05 2.62 -1.34
CA GLN A 266 -12.31 3.18 -1.81
C GLN A 266 -12.10 4.18 -2.96
N ILE A 267 -13.16 4.41 -3.74
CA ILE A 267 -13.22 5.53 -4.68
C ILE A 267 -13.17 6.83 -3.88
N GLY A 268 -12.35 7.78 -4.32
CA GLY A 268 -12.07 9.04 -3.63
C GLY A 268 -10.76 9.03 -2.83
N ASP A 269 -10.19 7.86 -2.55
CA ASP A 269 -8.90 7.75 -1.86
C ASP A 269 -7.78 8.40 -2.68
N LYS A 270 -6.82 9.03 -1.99
CA LYS A 270 -5.66 9.65 -2.64
C LYS A 270 -4.47 8.71 -2.57
N LEU A 271 -3.85 8.44 -3.71
CA LEU A 271 -2.56 7.75 -3.74
C LEU A 271 -1.44 8.75 -3.51
N ILE A 272 -0.57 8.46 -2.54
CA ILE A 272 0.50 9.35 -2.11
C ILE A 272 1.86 8.65 -2.08
N VAL A 273 2.92 9.44 -2.27
CA VAL A 273 4.31 9.04 -2.01
C VAL A 273 4.86 9.92 -0.90
N CYS A 274 5.23 9.32 0.24
CA CYS A 274 5.91 10.05 1.30
C CYS A 274 7.43 10.15 1.00
N THR A 275 8.05 11.27 1.37
CA THR A 275 9.51 11.41 1.29
C THR A 275 10.18 10.33 2.15
N GLY A 276 11.14 9.60 1.58
CA GLY A 276 11.84 8.51 2.28
C GLY A 276 11.07 7.18 2.31
N ALA A 277 9.87 7.12 1.72
CA ALA A 277 9.06 5.91 1.69
C ALA A 277 9.58 4.87 0.71
N GLU A 278 9.44 3.61 1.08
CA GLU A 278 9.68 2.50 0.18
C GLU A 278 8.47 2.20 -0.73
N HIS A 279 7.26 2.46 -0.22
CA HIS A 279 6.00 2.09 -0.84
C HIS A 279 5.11 3.33 -1.06
N LEU A 280 4.13 3.17 -1.94
CA LEU A 280 3.00 4.09 -2.07
C LEU A 280 2.02 3.85 -0.93
N TYR A 281 1.35 4.90 -0.47
CA TYR A 281 0.31 4.82 0.56
C TYR A 281 -1.02 5.36 0.03
N LEU A 282 -2.11 4.90 0.63
CA LEU A 282 -3.43 5.48 0.42
C LEU A 282 -3.74 6.42 1.57
N LEU A 283 -4.28 7.57 1.21
CA LEU A 283 -4.83 8.52 2.15
C LEU A 283 -6.34 8.55 1.95
N GLN A 284 -7.07 7.99 2.91
CA GLN A 284 -8.51 8.10 2.98
C GLN A 284 -8.87 9.37 3.77
N LEU A 285 -9.68 10.23 3.15
CA LEU A 285 -10.20 11.42 3.82
C LEU A 285 -11.39 11.00 4.67
N VAL A 286 -11.26 11.09 5.99
CA VAL A 286 -12.40 10.92 6.87
C VAL A 286 -13.10 12.25 7.03
N GLY A 287 -14.29 12.38 6.44
CA GLY A 287 -15.12 13.59 6.46
C GLY A 287 -16.60 13.27 6.29
N ARG A 288 -17.36 13.54 7.36
CA ARG A 288 -18.82 13.37 7.59
C ARG A 288 -19.66 12.90 6.39
N ALA A 289 -20.24 11.71 6.54
CA ALA A 289 -21.46 11.36 5.85
C ALA A 289 -22.55 12.42 6.14
N GLY A 290 -23.11 13.02 5.09
CA GLY A 290 -24.38 13.75 5.11
C GLY A 290 -24.34 15.17 5.68
N THR A 291 -24.31 16.17 4.81
CA THR A 291 -25.24 17.32 4.85
C THR A 291 -25.09 18.14 3.57
N ASP A 292 -26.22 18.43 2.95
CA ASP A 292 -26.35 19.21 1.73
C ASP A 292 -25.61 20.55 1.81
N PHE A 293 -25.03 20.95 0.68
CA PHE A 293 -24.40 22.26 0.49
C PHE A 293 -25.45 23.39 0.61
N GLY A 294 -25.56 23.96 1.81
CA GLY A 294 -26.18 25.26 2.08
C GLY A 294 -25.14 26.25 2.59
N SER A 295 -24.81 27.24 1.74
CA SER A 295 -24.10 28.51 1.96
C SER A 295 -23.01 28.63 3.03
N ALA A 296 -21.88 29.19 2.57
CA ALA A 296 -20.78 29.70 3.37
C ALA A 296 -21.19 30.69 4.48
N ARG A 297 -20.37 30.69 5.54
CA ARG A 297 -20.32 31.56 6.73
C ARG A 297 -20.99 30.97 7.96
N ASP A 298 -20.27 30.12 8.69
CA ASP A 298 -20.02 30.35 10.12
C ASP A 298 -18.91 29.44 10.69
N LEU A 299 -18.26 29.97 11.72
CA LEU A 299 -16.99 29.56 12.32
C LEU A 299 -17.08 28.26 13.16
N GLY A 300 -15.97 27.50 13.20
CA GLY A 300 -15.70 26.54 14.29
C GLY A 300 -14.53 25.60 13.99
N ARG A 301 -13.47 25.68 14.80
CA ARG A 301 -12.32 24.75 14.80
C ARG A 301 -12.79 23.30 15.01
N HIS A 302 -12.03 22.31 14.52
CA HIS A 302 -11.99 20.84 14.82
C HIS A 302 -11.97 19.92 13.55
N PRO A 303 -11.37 18.72 13.62
CA PRO A 303 -10.16 18.36 12.87
C PRO A 303 -10.44 17.94 11.43
N LEU A 304 -9.61 18.44 10.51
CA LEU A 304 -9.61 18.13 9.09
C LEU A 304 -8.27 17.50 8.72
N VAL A 305 -8.26 16.50 7.83
CA VAL A 305 -7.05 16.20 7.05
C VAL A 305 -6.71 17.48 6.29
N SER A 306 -5.77 18.26 6.83
CA SER A 306 -5.40 19.55 6.26
C SER A 306 -4.23 19.34 5.30
N VAL A 307 -4.51 19.52 4.03
CA VAL A 307 -3.48 19.59 2.98
C VAL A 307 -2.99 21.03 2.95
N GLN A 308 -1.78 21.28 3.46
CA GLN A 308 -1.12 22.58 3.30
C GLN A 308 -0.13 22.51 2.13
N ASN A 309 -0.40 23.30 1.09
CA ASN A 309 0.50 23.47 -0.05
C ASN A 309 1.67 24.37 0.34
N SER A 310 2.90 23.87 0.20
CA SER A 310 4.10 24.72 0.25
C SER A 310 4.82 24.67 -1.09
N ARG A 311 5.22 25.84 -1.62
CA ARG A 311 6.05 25.95 -2.83
C ARG A 311 7.51 25.73 -2.44
N CYS A 312 8.23 24.89 -3.17
CA CYS A 312 9.68 24.72 -3.03
C CYS A 312 10.35 24.99 -4.38
N ASP A 313 11.49 25.68 -4.37
CA ASP A 313 12.19 26.16 -5.56
C ASP A 313 12.89 25.04 -6.36
N LYS A 314 13.01 25.31 -7.67
CA LYS A 314 13.41 24.38 -8.74
C LYS A 314 14.91 24.08 -8.74
N THR A 315 15.27 22.80 -8.89
CA THR A 315 16.52 22.38 -9.55
C THR A 315 16.21 21.19 -10.48
N GLY A 316 16.62 21.29 -11.75
CA GLY A 316 16.32 20.32 -12.79
C GLY A 316 17.47 19.35 -13.10
N LEU A 317 17.17 18.43 -14.05
CA LEU A 317 18.03 17.47 -14.78
C LEU A 317 17.91 15.99 -14.31
N PRO A 318 18.32 15.00 -15.13
CA PRO A 318 17.49 14.24 -16.06
C PRO A 318 17.24 12.78 -15.59
N GLY A 319 16.05 12.24 -15.86
CA GLY A 319 15.63 10.90 -15.40
C GLY A 319 15.98 9.75 -16.36
N PRO A 320 15.92 8.48 -15.89
CA PRO A 320 16.06 7.30 -16.73
C PRO A 320 14.74 6.89 -17.41
N ASN A 321 14.86 6.22 -18.56
CA ASN A 321 13.79 5.82 -19.47
C ASN A 321 12.76 4.87 -18.84
N ILE A 322 11.65 5.45 -18.40
CA ILE A 322 10.31 4.86 -18.48
C ILE A 322 9.54 5.85 -19.36
N PRO A 323 8.79 5.44 -20.40
CA PRO A 323 7.98 6.37 -21.16
C PRO A 323 6.83 6.84 -20.26
N LEU A 324 7.09 7.90 -19.49
CA LEU A 324 6.10 8.62 -18.71
C LEU A 324 5.42 9.64 -19.63
N PRO A 325 4.10 9.84 -19.52
CA PRO A 325 3.42 10.90 -20.26
C PRO A 325 4.06 12.26 -19.95
N SER A 326 4.33 13.03 -21.00
CA SER A 326 5.13 14.25 -21.02
C SER A 326 4.50 15.49 -20.35
N SER A 327 3.45 15.31 -19.54
CA SER A 327 2.96 16.38 -18.68
C SER A 327 3.81 16.42 -17.41
N ARG A 328 4.74 17.38 -17.35
CA ARG A 328 5.47 17.75 -16.12
C ARG A 328 4.45 18.01 -14.99
N LEU A 329 4.25 17.04 -14.11
CA LEU A 329 3.52 17.23 -12.85
C LEU A 329 4.27 18.31 -12.03
N PRO A 330 3.59 19.33 -11.48
CA PRO A 330 4.25 20.39 -10.71
C PRO A 330 5.02 19.81 -9.50
N ASP A 331 6.18 20.40 -9.19
CA ASP A 331 7.07 20.08 -8.05
C ASP A 331 6.48 20.53 -6.70
N GLN A 332 5.24 20.14 -6.40
CA GLN A 332 4.57 20.51 -5.15
C GLN A 332 4.53 19.31 -4.21
N TRP A 333 5.29 19.43 -3.12
CA TRP A 333 5.20 18.55 -1.97
C TRP A 333 4.22 19.15 -0.97
N ILE A 334 3.33 18.32 -0.45
CA ILE A 334 2.37 18.70 0.58
C ILE A 334 2.77 18.10 1.92
N THR A 335 2.36 18.75 3.00
CA THR A 335 2.42 18.15 4.33
C THR A 335 1.08 17.50 4.60
N LEU A 336 1.10 16.19 4.85
CA LEU A 336 -0.07 15.41 5.23
C LEU A 336 -0.07 15.20 6.72
N VAL A 337 -1.20 15.47 7.35
CA VAL A 337 -1.48 15.05 8.72
C VAL A 337 -2.43 13.86 8.65
N ILE A 338 -1.91 12.66 8.90
CA ILE A 338 -2.71 11.45 9.05
C ILE A 338 -3.24 11.47 10.47
N MET A 339 -4.52 11.76 10.60
CA MET A 339 -5.17 11.90 11.89
C MET A 339 -5.85 10.61 12.31
N HIS A 340 -5.93 10.46 13.61
CA HIS A 340 -6.94 9.65 14.27
C HIS A 340 -8.29 10.41 14.21
N VAL A 341 -9.38 9.71 13.91
CA VAL A 341 -10.73 10.29 13.95
C VAL A 341 -11.20 10.16 15.38
N VAL A 342 -11.38 11.27 16.09
CA VAL A 342 -12.08 11.25 17.37
C VAL A 342 -13.41 11.93 17.12
N ASP A 343 -14.50 11.16 17.12
CA ASP A 343 -15.83 11.75 17.31
C ASP A 343 -15.88 12.27 18.75
N LEU A 344 -16.08 13.60 18.91
CA LEU A 344 -16.32 14.26 20.19
C LEU A 344 -17.79 14.20 20.58
#